data_AF-A0A7W1KHZ5-F1
#
_entry.id   AF-A0A7W1KHZ5-F1
#
_cell.length_a   1.000
_cell.length_b   1.000
_cell.length_c   1.000
_cell.angle_alpha   90.00
_cell.angle_beta   90.00
_cell.angle_gamma   90.00
#
_symmetry.space_group_name_H-M   'P 1'
#
loop_
_entity.id
_entity.type
_entity.pdbx_description
1 polymer ?
#
loop_
_entity_poly.entity_id
_entity_poly.type
_entity_poly.pdbx_seq_one_letter_code
_entity_poly.pdbx_strand_id
1 'polypeptide(L)'
;TLVWPIILSGGEGPYAVSVDWGDGKTPDLISQQFPGTFDIKHVYDSPGIYNIVIKATDKNGGIAFLQLVGVANGALSQDNGGQGGDDGQSGTTTPQAKILWQPAAILIPLIIFTFWLGKKYELKVLRKKIEQGERPF
;
A
#
# COMPACT_ATOMS: atom_id res chain seq x y z
N THR A 1 -11.16 -8.88 -8.12
CA THR A 1 -12.55 -8.73 -8.59
C THR A 1 -13.25 -7.75 -7.71
N LEU A 2 -13.87 -6.72 -8.29
CA LEU A 2 -14.68 -5.76 -7.56
C LEU A 2 -16.14 -6.24 -7.58
N VAL A 3 -16.83 -6.11 -6.45
CA VAL A 3 -18.25 -6.47 -6.29
C VAL A 3 -18.97 -5.25 -5.72
N TRP A 4 -20.06 -4.84 -6.36
CA TRP A 4 -20.83 -3.66 -5.97
C TRP A 4 -22.29 -4.05 -5.75
N PRO A 5 -22.82 -3.85 -4.53
CA PRO A 5 -24.25 -3.98 -4.30
C PRO A 5 -24.95 -2.75 -4.86
N ILE A 6 -25.94 -2.97 -5.73
CA ILE A 6 -26.79 -1.92 -6.30
C ILE A 6 -28.26 -2.22 -6.00
N ILE A 7 -29.07 -1.18 -5.89
CA ILE A 7 -30.48 -1.28 -5.54
C ILE A 7 -31.31 -0.71 -6.69
N LEU A 8 -32.21 -1.52 -7.23
CA LEU A 8 -33.28 -1.05 -8.11
C LEU A 8 -34.50 -0.67 -7.26
N SER A 9 -34.87 0.60 -7.29
CA SER A 9 -36.06 1.12 -6.61
C SER A 9 -36.97 1.81 -7.62
N GLY A 10 -38.21 1.33 -7.74
CA GLY A 10 -39.19 1.82 -8.72
C GLY A 10 -39.17 1.07 -10.06
N GLY A 11 -40.04 1.51 -10.97
CA GLY A 11 -40.31 0.85 -12.25
C GLY A 11 -41.15 -0.43 -12.11
N GLU A 12 -41.39 -1.10 -13.25
CA GLU A 12 -42.05 -2.40 -13.30
C GLU A 12 -41.19 -3.43 -14.02
N GLY A 13 -40.87 -4.52 -13.32
CA GLY A 13 -40.04 -5.59 -13.87
C GLY A 13 -40.72 -6.35 -15.03
N PRO A 14 -39.94 -7.12 -15.81
CA PRO A 14 -38.49 -7.31 -15.71
C PRO A 14 -37.68 -6.10 -16.18
N TYR A 15 -36.46 -5.98 -15.64
CA TYR A 15 -35.50 -4.93 -15.96
C TYR A 15 -34.36 -5.49 -16.80
N ALA A 16 -33.93 -4.73 -17.82
CA ALA A 16 -32.68 -4.93 -18.52
C ALA A 16 -31.64 -3.92 -17.99
N VAL A 17 -30.61 -4.41 -17.32
CA VAL A 17 -29.53 -3.58 -16.75
C VAL A 17 -28.27 -3.76 -17.57
N SER A 18 -27.80 -2.69 -18.19
CA SER A 18 -26.52 -2.63 -18.89
C SER A 18 -25.49 -1.94 -18.00
N VAL A 19 -24.32 -2.54 -17.85
CA VAL A 19 -23.21 -2.02 -17.04
C VAL A 19 -21.99 -1.82 -17.93
N ASP A 20 -21.65 -0.57 -18.21
CA ASP A 20 -20.39 -0.18 -18.83
C ASP A 20 -19.36 0.09 -17.72
N TRP A 21 -18.29 -0.70 -17.71
CA TRP A 21 -17.23 -0.61 -16.70
C TRP A 21 -16.19 0.48 -17.00
N GLY A 22 -16.23 1.10 -18.17
CA GLY A 22 -15.31 2.18 -18.54
C GLY A 22 -13.88 1.71 -18.88
N ASP A 23 -13.65 0.41 -19.02
CA ASP A 23 -12.37 -0.19 -19.42
C ASP A 23 -12.25 -0.44 -20.94
N GLY A 24 -13.27 -0.03 -21.72
CA GLY A 24 -13.34 -0.22 -23.16
C GLY A 24 -13.76 -1.62 -23.60
N LYS A 25 -14.09 -2.53 -22.67
CA LYS A 25 -14.66 -3.83 -22.98
C LYS A 25 -16.17 -3.72 -23.24
N THR A 26 -16.75 -4.81 -23.73
CA THR A 26 -18.20 -4.90 -23.94
C THR A 26 -18.95 -4.75 -22.62
N PRO A 27 -20.01 -3.92 -22.55
CA PRO A 27 -20.84 -3.80 -21.35
C PRO A 27 -21.50 -5.12 -20.97
N ASP A 28 -21.64 -5.35 -19.67
CA ASP A 28 -22.43 -6.48 -19.17
C ASP A 28 -23.93 -6.18 -19.34
N LEU A 29 -24.70 -7.24 -19.58
CA LEU A 29 -26.17 -7.17 -19.64
C LEU A 29 -26.77 -8.17 -18.65
N ILE A 30 -27.55 -7.65 -17.72
CA ILE A 30 -28.14 -8.40 -16.60
C ILE A 30 -29.66 -8.24 -16.70
N SER A 31 -30.38 -9.36 -16.64
CA SER A 31 -31.84 -9.37 -16.53
C SER A 31 -32.23 -9.53 -15.07
N GLN A 32 -33.09 -8.63 -14.59
CA GLN A 32 -33.55 -8.65 -13.20
C GLN A 32 -35.07 -8.67 -13.16
N GLN A 33 -35.66 -9.68 -12.53
CA GLN A 33 -37.12 -9.87 -12.57
C GLN A 33 -37.86 -8.90 -11.63
N PHE A 34 -37.28 -8.61 -10.47
CA PHE A 34 -37.90 -7.84 -9.40
C PHE A 34 -36.99 -6.70 -8.94
N PRO A 35 -37.55 -5.57 -8.50
CA PRO A 35 -36.76 -4.52 -7.86
C PRO A 35 -36.13 -5.06 -6.56
N GLY A 36 -35.06 -4.41 -6.10
CA GLY A 36 -34.31 -4.82 -4.92
C GLY A 36 -32.80 -4.75 -5.13
N THR A 37 -32.08 -5.27 -4.13
CA THR A 37 -30.61 -5.30 -4.13
C THR A 37 -30.09 -6.49 -4.93
N PHE A 38 -29.08 -6.27 -5.75
CA PHE A 38 -28.29 -7.32 -6.38
C PHE A 38 -26.85 -6.85 -6.60
N ASP A 39 -25.95 -7.80 -6.81
CA ASP A 39 -24.52 -7.52 -6.97
C ASP A 39 -24.11 -7.54 -8.44
N ILE A 40 -23.30 -6.55 -8.82
CA ILE A 40 -22.56 -6.54 -10.08
C ILE A 40 -21.08 -6.79 -9.79
N LYS A 41 -20.39 -7.50 -10.68
CA LYS A 41 -18.98 -7.89 -10.46
C LYS A 41 -18.15 -7.74 -11.73
N HIS A 42 -16.92 -7.26 -11.59
CA HIS A 42 -15.98 -7.12 -12.70
C HIS A 42 -14.52 -7.32 -12.28
N VAL A 43 -13.68 -7.66 -13.26
CA VAL A 43 -12.22 -7.74 -13.11
C VAL A 43 -11.58 -6.81 -14.12
N TYR A 44 -10.84 -5.82 -13.61
CA TYR A 44 -10.01 -4.94 -14.43
C TYR A 44 -8.64 -5.58 -14.66
N ASP A 45 -8.16 -5.54 -15.90
CA ASP A 45 -6.86 -6.10 -16.27
C ASP A 45 -5.70 -5.18 -15.89
N SER A 46 -5.96 -3.88 -15.80
CA SER A 46 -4.99 -2.84 -15.49
C SER A 46 -5.41 -2.05 -14.26
N PRO A 47 -4.45 -1.55 -13.46
CA PRO A 47 -4.76 -0.59 -12.41
C PRO A 47 -5.19 0.75 -13.01
N GLY A 48 -6.15 1.39 -12.39
CA GLY A 48 -6.69 2.66 -12.89
C GLY A 48 -7.94 3.13 -12.18
N ILE A 49 -8.38 4.33 -12.56
CA ILE A 49 -9.66 4.91 -12.16
C ILE A 49 -10.59 4.79 -13.37
N TYR A 50 -11.77 4.21 -13.14
CA TYR A 50 -12.73 3.87 -14.18
C TYR A 50 -14.07 4.54 -13.91
N ASN A 51 -14.68 5.11 -14.95
CA ASN A 51 -16.02 5.67 -14.90
C ASN A 51 -17.03 4.60 -15.29
N ILE A 52 -17.82 4.15 -14.33
CA ILE A 52 -18.79 3.06 -14.51
C ILE A 52 -20.15 3.68 -14.76
N VAL A 53 -20.80 3.30 -15.85
CA VAL A 53 -22.14 3.77 -16.22
C VAL A 53 -23.10 2.59 -16.27
N ILE A 54 -24.12 2.66 -15.42
CA ILE A 54 -25.18 1.66 -15.33
C ILE A 54 -26.45 2.26 -15.90
N LYS A 55 -27.09 1.53 -16.82
CA LYS A 55 -28.38 1.89 -17.40
C LYS A 55 -29.37 0.76 -17.12
N ALA A 56 -30.46 1.06 -16.42
CA ALA A 56 -31.56 0.13 -16.22
C ALA A 56 -32.77 0.56 -17.07
N THR A 57 -33.37 -0.39 -17.78
CA THR A 57 -34.61 -0.20 -18.53
C THR A 57 -35.67 -1.16 -18.00
N ASP A 58 -36.84 -0.65 -17.65
CA ASP A 58 -37.98 -1.47 -17.19
C ASP A 58 -38.82 -2.00 -18.37
N LYS A 59 -39.81 -2.85 -18.09
CA LYS A 59 -40.69 -3.43 -19.11
C LYS A 59 -41.49 -2.37 -19.89
N ASN A 60 -41.83 -1.27 -19.23
CA ASN A 60 -42.65 -0.19 -19.78
C ASN A 60 -41.80 0.84 -20.55
N GLY A 61 -40.48 0.62 -20.66
CA GLY A 61 -39.55 1.50 -21.35
C GLY A 61 -39.01 2.64 -20.48
N GLY A 62 -39.30 2.65 -19.18
CA GLY A 62 -38.70 3.57 -18.22
C GLY A 62 -37.20 3.33 -18.09
N ILE A 63 -36.40 4.41 -18.10
CA ILE A 63 -34.94 4.32 -18.08
C ILE A 63 -34.39 5.07 -16.87
N ALA A 64 -33.43 4.45 -16.17
CA ALA A 64 -32.67 5.05 -15.10
C ALA A 64 -31.16 4.88 -15.35
N PHE A 65 -30.37 5.83 -14.85
CA PHE A 65 -28.92 5.82 -14.95
C PHE A 65 -28.28 5.96 -13.59
N LEU A 66 -27.16 5.27 -13.38
CA LEU A 66 -26.30 5.42 -12.22
C LEU A 66 -24.85 5.50 -12.69
N GLN A 67 -24.12 6.50 -12.22
CA GLN A 67 -22.70 6.69 -12.53
C GLN A 67 -21.88 6.48 -11.26
N LEU A 68 -20.83 5.65 -11.34
CA LEU A 68 -19.92 5.36 -10.24
C LEU A 68 -18.47 5.54 -10.69
N VAL A 69 -17.57 5.69 -9.71
CA VAL A 69 -16.13 5.70 -9.95
C VAL A 69 -15.52 4.45 -9.29
N GLY A 70 -14.96 3.58 -10.11
CA GLY A 70 -14.21 2.41 -9.66
C GLY A 70 -12.72 2.70 -9.59
N VAL A 71 -12.05 2.24 -8.53
CA VAL A 71 -10.59 2.29 -8.41
C VAL A 71 -10.06 0.87 -8.38
N ALA A 72 -9.32 0.49 -9.41
CA ALA A 72 -8.64 -0.80 -9.49
C ALA A 72 -7.18 -0.62 -9.06
N ASN A 73 -6.80 -1.26 -7.96
CA ASN A 73 -5.42 -1.27 -7.50
C ASN A 73 -4.66 -2.44 -8.15
N GLY A 74 -3.44 -2.14 -8.61
CA GLY A 74 -2.55 -3.14 -9.19
C GLY A 74 -1.83 -3.93 -8.11
N ALA A 75 -1.02 -4.91 -8.52
CA ALA A 75 -0.13 -5.59 -7.60
C ALA A 75 0.77 -4.57 -6.88
N LEU A 76 1.00 -4.76 -5.58
CA LEU A 76 1.92 -3.95 -4.80
C LEU A 76 3.34 -4.18 -5.35
N SER A 77 3.82 -3.27 -6.19
CA SER A 77 5.23 -3.27 -6.60
C SER A 77 5.99 -2.32 -5.69
N GLN A 78 6.18 -2.75 -4.44
CA GLN A 78 7.22 -2.16 -3.61
C GLN A 78 8.51 -2.93 -3.92
N ASP A 79 9.16 -2.53 -5.00
CA ASP A 79 10.52 -2.97 -5.31
C ASP A 79 11.46 -2.35 -4.27
N ASN A 80 11.86 -3.14 -3.27
CA ASN A 80 13.01 -2.81 -2.43
C ASN A 80 14.27 -3.01 -3.28
N GLY A 81 14.57 -2.02 -4.12
CA GLY A 81 15.70 -2.02 -5.03
C GLY A 81 17.03 -2.29 -4.31
N GLY A 82 17.50 -3.53 -4.42
CA GLY A 82 18.86 -3.94 -4.14
C GLY A 82 19.52 -4.33 -5.45
N GLN A 83 20.25 -3.39 -6.03
CA GLN A 83 20.94 -3.48 -7.31
C GLN A 83 21.98 -4.63 -7.35
N GLY A 84 21.99 -5.39 -8.45
CA GLY A 84 23.04 -6.34 -8.83
C GLY A 84 22.57 -7.28 -9.94
N GLY A 85 23.08 -7.10 -11.16
CA GLY A 85 22.65 -7.81 -12.36
C GLY A 85 23.17 -9.25 -12.51
N ASP A 86 22.61 -9.89 -13.55
CA ASP A 86 22.86 -11.21 -14.18
C ASP A 86 22.95 -12.42 -13.24
N ASP A 87 22.22 -13.52 -13.43
CA ASP A 87 21.88 -14.24 -14.66
C ASP A 87 20.57 -15.03 -14.46
N GLY A 88 19.97 -15.47 -15.56
CA GLY A 88 18.56 -15.87 -15.65
C GLY A 88 18.04 -17.02 -14.77
N GLN A 89 16.70 -17.05 -14.76
CA GLN A 89 15.79 -18.18 -14.51
C GLN A 89 15.02 -18.18 -13.16
N SER A 90 13.68 -18.10 -13.31
CA SER A 90 12.63 -18.45 -12.34
C SER A 90 12.45 -17.53 -11.12
N GLY A 91 11.60 -16.51 -11.30
CA GLY A 91 11.20 -15.56 -10.25
C GLY A 91 10.24 -16.17 -9.21
N THR A 92 10.82 -16.79 -8.18
CA THR A 92 10.25 -16.87 -6.82
C THR A 92 11.11 -15.96 -5.94
N THR A 93 10.66 -14.73 -5.73
CA THR A 93 11.39 -13.72 -4.94
C THR A 93 11.13 -13.92 -3.45
N THR A 94 11.95 -14.74 -2.79
CA THR A 94 12.05 -14.75 -1.32
C THR A 94 12.73 -13.46 -0.88
N PRO A 95 12.10 -12.61 -0.04
CA PRO A 95 12.69 -11.33 0.36
C PRO A 95 13.92 -11.57 1.25
N GLN A 96 15.11 -11.33 0.69
CA GLN A 96 16.37 -11.33 1.43
C GLN A 96 16.45 -10.05 2.27
N ALA A 97 16.24 -10.17 3.59
CA ALA A 97 16.43 -9.07 4.53
C ALA A 97 17.92 -8.72 4.63
N LYS A 98 18.38 -7.70 3.91
CA LYS A 98 19.73 -7.14 4.11
C LYS A 98 19.74 -6.26 5.36
N ILE A 99 20.24 -6.84 6.46
CA ILE A 99 20.49 -6.13 7.71
C ILE A 99 21.70 -5.20 7.50
N LEU A 100 21.47 -3.89 7.51
CA LEU A 100 22.51 -2.87 7.30
C LEU A 100 23.23 -2.58 8.62
N TRP A 101 24.41 -3.16 8.83
CA TRP A 101 25.24 -2.95 10.03
C TRP A 101 26.05 -1.64 10.01
N GLN A 102 26.00 -0.88 8.91
CA GLN A 102 26.77 0.35 8.70
C GLN A 102 26.60 1.41 9.81
N PRO A 103 25.38 1.70 10.31
CA PRO A 103 25.21 2.70 11.38
C PRO A 103 25.85 2.25 12.70
N ALA A 104 25.78 0.95 13.01
CA ALA A 104 26.40 0.38 14.20
C ALA A 104 27.94 0.42 14.12
N ALA A 105 28.51 0.12 12.95
CA ALA A 105 29.96 0.15 12.74
C ALA A 105 30.58 1.55 12.91
N ILE A 106 29.86 2.62 12.52
CA ILE A 106 30.32 4.01 12.70
C ILE A 106 30.27 4.45 14.16
N LEU A 107 29.30 3.97 14.95
CA LEU A 107 29.12 4.36 16.35
C LEU A 107 30.18 3.76 17.29
N ILE A 108 30.63 2.54 17.05
CA ILE A 108 31.60 1.83 17.91
C ILE A 108 32.91 2.63 18.14
N PRO A 109 33.63 3.13 17.11
CA PRO A 109 34.84 3.90 17.33
C PRO A 109 34.58 5.25 18.02
N LEU A 110 33.40 5.85 17.80
CA LEU A 110 33.00 7.10 18.45
C LEU A 110 32.88 6.93 19.98
N ILE A 111 32.28 5.82 20.43
CA ILE A 111 32.15 5.48 21.86
C ILE A 111 33.52 5.21 22.50
N ILE A 112 34.42 4.53 21.80
CA ILE A 112 35.78 4.28 22.31
C ILE A 112 36.54 5.61 22.46
N PHE A 113 36.35 6.54 21.51
CA PHE A 113 37.00 7.85 21.54
C PHE A 113 36.47 8.74 22.68
N THR A 114 35.16 8.70 22.97
CA THR A 114 34.58 9.46 24.10
C THR A 114 35.06 8.94 25.46
N PHE A 115 35.16 7.62 25.61
CA PHE A 115 35.66 7.01 26.85
C PHE A 115 37.12 7.37 27.13
N TRP A 116 37.97 7.42 26.09
CA TRP A 116 39.38 7.74 26.25
C TRP A 116 39.61 9.22 26.60
N LEU A 117 38.76 10.12 26.11
CA LEU A 117 38.78 11.53 26.51
C LEU A 117 38.40 11.69 27.99
N GLY A 118 37.36 11.00 28.48
CA GLY A 118 36.92 11.08 29.88
C GLY A 118 38.00 10.70 30.88
N LYS A 119 38.67 9.56 30.65
CA LYS A 119 39.73 9.04 31.55
C LYS A 119 40.91 10.01 31.74
N LYS A 120 41.23 10.80 30.71
CA LYS A 120 42.36 11.75 30.76
C LYS A 120 42.04 13.01 31.59
N TYR A 121 40.77 13.39 31.71
CA TYR A 121 40.35 14.53 32.53
C TYR A 121 40.33 14.19 34.02
N GLU A 122 39.94 12.96 34.39
CA GLU A 122 39.84 12.52 35.79
C GLU A 122 41.21 12.52 36.50
N LEU A 123 42.25 12.01 35.84
CA LEU A 123 43.60 11.94 36.42
C LEU A 123 44.25 13.32 36.66
N LYS A 124 43.92 14.33 35.85
CA LYS A 124 44.41 15.70 36.07
C LYS A 124 43.77 16.35 37.30
N VAL A 125 42.48 16.12 37.52
CA VAL A 125 41.77 16.66 38.69
C VAL A 125 42.26 15.98 39.97
N LEU A 126 42.49 14.66 39.93
CA LEU A 126 43.04 13.92 41.07
C LEU A 126 44.47 14.34 41.42
N ARG A 127 45.37 14.53 40.44
CA ARG A 127 46.73 15.06 40.71
C ARG A 127 46.70 16.45 41.34
N LYS A 128 45.86 17.35 40.82
CA LYS A 128 45.74 18.71 41.35
C LYS A 128 45.21 18.71 42.79
N LYS A 129 44.27 17.82 43.14
CA LYS A 129 43.76 17.67 44.50
C LYS A 129 44.80 17.12 45.49
N ILE A 130 45.66 16.19 45.04
CA ILE A 130 46.73 15.62 45.86
C ILE A 130 47.87 16.64 46.08
N GLU A 131 48.23 17.44 45.07
CA GLU A 131 49.21 18.52 45.19
C GLU A 131 48.75 19.65 46.14
N GLN A 132 47.44 19.84 46.29
CA GLN A 132 46.84 20.82 47.21
C GLN A 132 46.65 20.27 48.65
N GLY A 133 47.07 19.03 48.92
CA GLY A 133 47.10 18.47 50.28
C GLY A 133 45.74 18.03 50.84
N GLU A 134 44.71 17.93 50.00
CA GLU A 134 43.38 17.50 50.44
C GLU A 134 43.25 15.99 50.30
N ARG A 135 43.13 15.30 51.44
CA ARG A 135 43.11 13.84 51.56
C ARG A 135 41.88 13.29 50.83
N PRO A 136 42.01 12.25 49.99
CA PRO A 136 40.88 11.70 49.24
C PRO A 136 40.10 10.71 50.11
N PHE A 137 39.41 11.20 51.13
CA PHE A 137 38.24 10.58 51.77
C PHE A 137 37.33 11.68 52.32
#